data_AF-A0A6P3ITN9-F1
#
_entry.id   AF-A0A6P3ITN9-F1
#
_cell.length_a   1.000
_cell.length_b   1.000
_cell.length_c   1.000
_cell.angle_alpha   90.00
_cell.angle_beta   90.00
_cell.angle_gamma   90.00
#
_symmetry.space_group_name_H-M   'P 1'
#
loop_
_entity.id
_entity.type
_entity.pdbx_description
1 polymer ?
#
loop_
_entity_poly.entity_id
_entity_poly.type
_entity_poly.pdbx_seq_one_letter_code
_entity_poly.pdbx_strand_id
1 'polypeptide(L)'
;MYIFIGRGTATFDGTAIANAVVKELAENIKCRTLFSTHYHSLVEDYSQNVAVRLGHMACMVENECEDPSQETITFLYKFINGACPKSYGFNAARLANLPEEVIQKGHRKAREFEKMTQSLRLFREVCLASERSTVDADAVHKLLTLIEEL
;
A
#
# COMPACT_ATOMS: atom_id res chain seq x y z
N MET A 1 -3.98 20.77 7.38
CA MET A 1 -3.04 19.80 6.77
C MET A 1 -2.70 18.78 7.85
N TYR A 2 -3.02 17.51 7.62
CA TYR A 2 -2.69 16.43 8.57
C TYR A 2 -1.50 15.64 8.02
N ILE A 3 -0.49 15.47 8.88
CA ILE A 3 0.76 14.81 8.52
C ILE A 3 0.99 13.66 9.51
N PHE A 4 0.99 12.42 9.02
CA PHE A 4 1.36 11.21 9.76
C PHE A 4 0.61 10.97 11.09
N ILE A 5 -0.73 10.97 11.05
CA ILE A 5 -1.54 10.46 12.17
C ILE A 5 -1.17 9.00 12.45
N GLY A 6 -0.94 8.68 13.72
CA GLY A 6 -0.63 7.30 14.17
C GLY A 6 0.86 6.98 14.32
N ARG A 7 1.79 7.93 14.13
CA ARG A 7 3.24 7.66 14.24
C ARG A 7 3.72 7.22 15.63
N GLY A 8 3.03 7.63 16.69
CA GLY A 8 3.39 7.33 18.08
C GLY A 8 2.77 6.05 18.64
N THR A 9 2.16 5.22 17.80
CA THR A 9 1.47 3.99 18.24
C THR A 9 1.81 2.80 17.33
N ALA A 10 1.31 1.62 17.68
CA ALA A 10 1.44 0.42 16.87
C ALA A 10 0.85 0.62 15.45
N THR A 11 1.44 -0.02 14.45
CA THR A 11 1.01 0.08 13.04
C THR A 11 -0.47 -0.20 12.85
N PHE A 12 -1.01 -1.20 13.58
CA PHE A 12 -2.42 -1.58 13.51
C PHE A 12 -3.33 -0.45 14.01
N ASP A 13 -3.07 0.05 15.22
CA ASP A 13 -3.83 1.16 15.81
C ASP A 13 -3.71 2.43 14.96
N GLY A 14 -2.50 2.74 14.49
CA GLY A 14 -2.25 3.91 13.65
C GLY A 14 -3.04 3.87 12.34
N THR A 15 -3.10 2.70 11.69
CA THR A 15 -3.91 2.49 10.47
C THR A 15 -5.40 2.67 10.76
N ALA A 16 -5.91 2.08 11.84
CA ALA A 16 -7.31 2.16 12.22
C ALA A 16 -7.74 3.61 12.54
N ILE A 17 -6.93 4.33 13.32
CA ILE A 17 -7.17 5.73 13.67
C ILE A 17 -7.12 6.60 12.42
N ALA A 18 -6.11 6.43 11.56
CA ALA A 18 -5.98 7.19 10.32
C ALA A 18 -7.19 6.97 9.39
N ASN A 19 -7.69 5.73 9.29
CA ASN A 19 -8.87 5.41 8.50
C ASN A 19 -10.11 6.15 9.01
N ALA A 20 -10.38 6.09 10.32
CA ALA A 20 -11.53 6.79 10.92
C ALA A 20 -11.47 8.31 10.70
N VAL A 21 -10.28 8.90 10.83
CA VAL A 21 -10.09 10.35 10.61
C VAL A 21 -10.33 10.74 9.16
N VAL A 22 -9.77 10.00 8.19
CA VAL A 22 -9.99 10.29 6.77
C VAL A 22 -11.47 10.18 6.42
N LYS A 23 -12.17 9.17 6.97
CA LYS A 23 -13.61 9.00 6.76
C LYS A 23 -14.40 10.20 7.24
N GLU A 24 -14.16 10.64 8.48
CA GLU A 24 -14.86 11.79 9.07
C GLU A 24 -14.60 13.08 8.28
N LEU A 25 -13.35 13.31 7.89
CA LEU A 25 -12.97 14.51 7.12
C LEU A 25 -13.60 14.52 5.72
N ALA A 26 -13.64 13.37 5.05
CA ALA A 26 -14.14 13.26 3.67
C ALA A 26 -15.67 13.20 3.58
N GLU A 27 -16.33 12.45 4.46
CA GLU A 27 -17.77 12.15 4.36
C GLU A 27 -18.64 13.13 5.16
N ASN A 28 -18.18 13.55 6.34
CA ASN A 28 -18.99 14.34 7.28
C ASN A 28 -18.60 15.82 7.28
N ILE A 29 -17.33 16.13 7.59
CA ILE A 29 -16.86 17.52 7.69
C ILE A 29 -16.75 18.19 6.32
N LYS A 30 -16.34 17.43 5.28
CA LYS A 30 -16.22 17.88 3.87
C LYS A 30 -15.34 19.12 3.69
N CYS A 31 -14.28 19.23 4.49
CA CYS A 31 -13.33 20.34 4.38
C CYS A 31 -12.19 20.03 3.39
N ARG A 32 -11.57 21.09 2.85
CA ARG A 32 -10.38 20.94 2.00
C ARG A 32 -9.21 20.42 2.84
N THR A 33 -8.74 19.21 2.53
CA THR A 33 -7.72 18.51 3.31
C THR A 33 -6.58 18.00 2.43
N LEU A 34 -5.35 18.19 2.90
CA LEU A 34 -4.19 17.42 2.48
C LEU A 34 -3.82 16.47 3.63
N PHE A 35 -3.81 15.17 3.32
CA PHE A 35 -3.54 14.09 4.27
C PHE A 35 -2.35 13.26 3.78
N SER A 36 -1.22 13.33 4.48
CA SER A 36 -0.02 12.55 4.15
C SER A 36 0.06 11.30 5.03
N THR A 37 0.21 10.13 4.41
CA THR A 37 0.25 8.82 5.08
C THR A 37 1.33 7.90 4.50
N HIS A 38 1.82 6.97 5.32
CA HIS A 38 2.66 5.84 4.90
C HIS A 38 1.89 4.51 4.88
N TYR A 39 0.62 4.49 5.27
CA TYR A 39 -0.20 3.29 5.27
C TYR A 39 -0.72 3.01 3.86
N HIS A 40 -0.13 2.05 3.16
CA HIS A 40 -0.55 1.67 1.80
C HIS A 40 -1.98 1.09 1.79
N SER A 41 -2.34 0.32 2.82
CA SER A 41 -3.70 -0.20 3.02
C SER A 41 -4.76 0.90 3.00
N LEU A 42 -4.45 2.07 3.56
CA LEU A 42 -5.35 3.22 3.55
C LEU A 42 -5.52 3.80 2.14
N VAL A 43 -4.49 3.72 1.29
CA VAL A 43 -4.60 4.19 -0.10
C VAL A 43 -5.55 3.28 -0.90
N GLU A 44 -5.49 1.97 -0.66
CA GLU A 44 -6.37 0.98 -1.30
C GLU A 44 -7.84 1.21 -0.91
N ASP A 45 -8.12 1.37 0.39
CA ASP A 45 -9.47 1.58 0.93
C ASP A 45 -10.17 2.80 0.32
N TYR A 46 -9.42 3.84 -0.06
CA TYR A 46 -9.96 5.10 -0.60
C TYR A 46 -9.74 5.27 -2.11
N SER A 47 -9.20 4.26 -2.80
CA SER A 47 -8.87 4.32 -4.23
C SER A 47 -10.08 4.61 -5.14
N GLN A 48 -11.27 4.16 -4.74
CA GLN A 48 -12.53 4.33 -5.48
C GLN A 48 -13.48 5.36 -4.84
N ASN A 49 -13.03 6.09 -3.82
CA ASN A 49 -13.89 7.05 -3.12
C ASN A 49 -14.03 8.35 -3.92
N VAL A 50 -15.26 8.76 -4.24
CA VAL A 50 -15.55 9.95 -5.06
C VAL A 50 -15.09 11.27 -4.40
N ALA A 51 -15.08 11.31 -3.06
CA ALA A 51 -14.68 12.50 -2.30
C ALA A 51 -13.17 12.59 -2.06
N VAL A 52 -12.40 11.52 -2.34
CA VAL A 52 -10.96 11.46 -2.08
C VAL A 52 -10.20 11.36 -3.40
N ARG A 53 -9.13 12.16 -3.53
CA ARG A 53 -8.23 12.10 -4.68
C ARG A 53 -6.84 11.67 -4.21
N LEU A 54 -6.24 10.74 -4.94
CA LEU A 54 -4.89 10.27 -4.67
C LEU A 54 -3.85 11.15 -5.37
N GLY A 55 -2.73 11.37 -4.70
CA GLY A 55 -1.56 12.00 -5.28
C GLY A 55 -0.30 11.60 -4.54
N HIS A 56 0.84 11.69 -5.23
CA HIS A 56 2.15 11.34 -4.69
C HIS A 56 3.24 12.27 -5.21
N MET A 57 4.42 12.22 -4.59
CA MET A 57 5.62 12.88 -5.09
C MET A 57 6.25 12.04 -6.20
N ALA A 58 6.37 12.61 -7.40
CA ALA A 58 6.94 11.95 -8.55
C ALA A 58 8.42 11.60 -8.31
N CYS A 59 8.79 10.41 -8.76
CA CYS A 59 10.15 9.90 -8.79
C CYS A 59 10.45 9.39 -10.20
N MET A 60 11.69 9.58 -10.65
CA MET A 60 12.20 9.02 -11.90
C MET A 60 13.04 7.80 -11.57
N VAL A 61 12.80 6.70 -12.25
CA VAL A 61 13.61 5.48 -12.12
C VAL A 61 14.55 5.41 -13.32
N GLU A 62 15.85 5.44 -13.03
CA GLU A 62 16.92 5.25 -13.99
C GLU A 62 17.39 3.80 -13.89
N ASN A 63 17.47 3.12 -15.05
CA ASN A 63 17.79 1.69 -15.16
C ASN A 63 16.72 0.78 -14.51
N GLU A 64 15.57 0.65 -15.16
CA GLU A 64 14.62 -0.43 -14.88
C GLU A 64 15.29 -1.78 -15.20
N CYS A 65 15.94 -2.37 -14.21
CA CYS A 65 16.55 -3.69 -14.28
C CYS A 65 15.57 -4.75 -13.72
N GLU A 66 15.78 -6.02 -14.06
CA GLU A 66 14.97 -7.12 -13.49
C GLU A 66 15.07 -7.23 -11.96
N ASP A 67 16.14 -6.69 -11.35
CA ASP A 67 16.30 -6.62 -9.90
C ASP A 67 15.89 -5.24 -9.35
N PRO A 68 14.76 -5.12 -8.65
CA PRO A 68 14.29 -3.86 -8.06
C PRO A 68 15.24 -3.27 -7.02
N SER A 69 16.18 -4.06 -6.48
CA SER A 69 17.20 -3.58 -5.54
C SER A 69 18.28 -2.74 -6.22
N GLN A 70 18.40 -2.82 -7.54
CA GLN A 70 19.42 -2.13 -8.33
C GLN A 70 18.92 -0.85 -9.02
N GLU A 71 17.61 -0.60 -9.01
CA GLU A 71 16.94 0.57 -9.62
C GLU A 71 17.44 1.91 -9.05
N THR A 72 18.02 2.78 -9.87
CA THR A 72 18.46 4.11 -9.40
C THR A 72 17.28 5.07 -9.41
N ILE A 73 17.07 5.83 -8.33
CA ILE A 73 15.90 6.71 -8.22
C ILE A 73 16.32 8.16 -8.01
N THR A 74 15.73 9.02 -8.83
CA THR A 74 15.85 10.48 -8.76
C THR A 74 14.53 11.07 -8.29
N PHE A 75 14.52 11.72 -7.12
CA PHE A 75 13.34 12.39 -6.57
C PHE A 75 13.07 13.69 -7.34
N LEU A 76 11.91 13.80 -7.99
CA LEU A 76 11.57 14.96 -8.83
C LEU A 76 10.89 16.10 -8.04
N TYR A 77 10.50 15.85 -6.78
CA TYR A 77 9.80 16.79 -5.91
C TYR A 77 8.55 17.44 -6.53
N LYS A 78 7.90 16.74 -7.46
CA LYS A 78 6.70 17.20 -8.17
C LYS A 78 5.47 16.44 -7.69
N PHE A 79 4.42 17.14 -7.24
CA PHE A 79 3.14 16.51 -6.88
C PHE A 79 2.37 16.12 -8.15
N ILE A 80 2.04 14.84 -8.28
CA ILE A 80 1.26 14.30 -9.40
C ILE A 80 0.09 13.46 -8.89
N ASN A 81 -0.94 13.31 -9.71
CA ASN A 81 -2.12 12.52 -9.39
C ASN A 81 -1.82 11.01 -9.43
N GLY A 82 -2.57 10.25 -8.62
CA GLY A 82 -2.48 8.79 -8.56
C GLY A 82 -1.76 8.27 -7.31
N ALA A 83 -1.93 6.98 -7.03
CA ALA A 83 -1.19 6.29 -5.97
C ALA A 83 0.30 6.19 -6.33
N CYS A 84 1.16 6.15 -5.31
CA CYS A 84 2.57 5.84 -5.52
C CYS A 84 2.69 4.37 -5.95
N PRO A 85 3.34 4.05 -7.08
CA PRO A 85 3.34 2.69 -7.64
C PRO A 85 4.17 1.71 -6.80
N LYS A 86 5.22 2.19 -6.13
CA LYS A 86 6.10 1.38 -5.27
C LYS A 86 6.57 2.19 -4.06
N SER A 87 7.01 1.51 -3.00
CA SER A 87 7.75 2.14 -1.91
C SER A 87 9.22 2.30 -2.31
N TYR A 88 9.75 3.51 -2.16
CA TYR A 88 11.14 3.84 -2.49
C TYR A 88 12.09 3.82 -1.29
N GLY A 89 11.65 3.23 -0.17
CA GLY A 89 12.43 3.20 1.08
C GLY A 89 13.78 2.50 0.94
N PHE A 90 13.82 1.37 0.22
CA PHE A 90 15.07 0.63 -0.01
C PHE A 90 16.04 1.37 -0.94
N ASN A 91 15.51 2.10 -1.93
CA ASN A 91 16.31 2.96 -2.80
C ASN A 91 16.95 4.11 -2.01
N ALA A 92 16.20 4.73 -1.10
CA ALA A 92 16.74 5.73 -0.18
C ALA A 92 17.81 5.15 0.75
N ALA A 93 17.62 3.92 1.26
CA ALA A 93 18.63 3.23 2.08
C ALA A 93 19.93 2.98 1.30
N ARG A 94 19.84 2.61 0.03
CA ARG A 94 20.98 2.42 -0.86
C ARG A 94 21.74 3.72 -1.10
N LEU A 95 21.03 4.82 -1.37
CA LEU A 95 21.61 6.16 -1.49
C LEU A 95 22.33 6.61 -0.20
N ALA A 96 21.89 6.12 0.96
CA ALA A 96 22.54 6.35 2.25
C ALA A 96 23.75 5.43 2.52
N ASN A 97 24.20 4.66 1.51
CA ASN A 97 25.30 3.70 1.59
C ASN A 97 25.10 2.60 2.66
N LEU A 98 23.85 2.14 2.87
CA LEU A 98 23.63 0.93 3.67
C LEU A 98 24.24 -0.31 2.97
N PRO A 99 24.76 -1.29 3.73
CA PRO A 99 25.28 -2.51 3.15
C PRO A 99 24.23 -3.25 2.31
N GLU A 100 24.62 -3.69 1.11
CA GLU A 100 23.74 -4.35 0.16
C GLU A 100 23.04 -5.59 0.76
N GLU A 101 23.74 -6.34 1.61
CA GLU A 101 23.18 -7.50 2.30
C GLU A 101 21.96 -7.15 3.17
N VAL A 102 21.99 -5.99 3.84
CA VAL A 102 20.89 -5.50 4.69
C VAL A 102 19.69 -5.13 3.81
N ILE A 103 19.93 -4.45 2.70
CA ILE A 103 18.90 -4.03 1.74
C ILE A 103 18.21 -5.25 1.14
N GLN A 104 18.96 -6.26 0.69
CA GLN A 104 18.41 -7.49 0.14
C GLN A 104 17.60 -8.30 1.16
N LYS A 105 18.09 -8.42 2.40
CA LYS A 105 17.35 -9.07 3.49
C LYS A 105 16.04 -8.34 3.79
N GLY A 106 16.08 -7.00 3.82
CA GLY A 106 14.88 -6.17 3.99
C GLY A 106 13.86 -6.36 2.88
N HIS A 107 14.28 -6.35 1.61
CA HIS A 107 13.41 -6.62 0.46
C HIS A 107 12.75 -8.00 0.53
N ARG A 108 13.50 -9.04 0.89
CA ARG A 108 12.94 -10.39 1.06
C ARG A 108 11.86 -10.40 2.15
N LYS A 109 12.11 -9.75 3.28
CA LYS A 109 11.15 -9.72 4.39
C LYS A 109 9.89 -8.90 4.07
N ALA A 110 10.03 -7.80 3.35
CA ALA A 110 8.90 -7.01 2.88
C ALA A 110 7.97 -7.82 1.97
N ARG A 111 8.55 -8.54 0.98
CA ARG A 111 7.78 -9.42 0.09
C ARG A 111 7.06 -10.55 0.83
N GLU A 112 7.70 -11.13 1.84
CA GLU A 112 7.08 -12.15 2.70
C GLU A 112 5.84 -11.61 3.42
N PHE A 113 5.92 -10.40 3.99
CA PHE A 113 4.77 -9.75 4.64
C PHE A 113 3.66 -9.39 3.66
N GLU A 114 3.99 -8.93 2.46
CA GLU A 114 3.00 -8.63 1.41
C GLU A 114 2.22 -9.88 1.00
N LYS A 115 2.93 -10.99 0.70
CA LYS A 115 2.30 -12.27 0.37
C LYS A 115 1.36 -12.75 1.48
N MET A 116 1.84 -12.78 2.73
CA MET A 116 1.03 -13.19 3.88
C MET A 116 -0.23 -12.33 4.03
N THR A 117 -0.10 -11.01 3.84
CA THR A 117 -1.24 -10.08 3.93
C THR A 117 -2.25 -10.31 2.81
N GLN A 118 -1.78 -10.54 1.57
CA GLN A 118 -2.63 -10.83 0.42
C GLN A 118 -3.38 -12.16 0.59
N SER A 119 -2.70 -13.23 1.02
CA SER A 119 -3.35 -14.53 1.27
C SER A 119 -4.47 -14.43 2.33
N LEU A 120 -4.23 -13.68 3.41
CA LEU A 120 -5.26 -13.46 4.45
C LEU A 120 -6.46 -12.66 3.92
N ARG A 121 -6.23 -11.68 3.06
CA ARG A 121 -7.32 -10.92 2.40
C ARG A 121 -8.15 -11.80 1.48
N LEU A 122 -7.50 -12.57 0.60
CA LEU A 122 -8.17 -13.50 -0.31
C LEU A 122 -8.98 -14.54 0.47
N PHE A 123 -8.40 -15.12 1.51
CA PHE A 123 -9.12 -16.07 2.37
C PHE A 123 -10.38 -15.45 3.00
N ARG A 124 -10.27 -14.21 3.50
CA ARG A 124 -11.43 -13.48 4.04
C ARG A 124 -12.51 -13.25 2.99
N GLU A 125 -12.13 -12.86 1.77
CA GLU A 125 -13.07 -12.65 0.67
C GLU A 125 -13.78 -13.95 0.28
N VAL A 126 -13.06 -15.08 0.23
CA VAL A 126 -13.64 -16.41 0.01
C VAL A 126 -14.65 -16.77 1.09
N CYS A 127 -14.31 -16.58 2.37
CA CYS A 127 -15.22 -16.85 3.49
C CYS A 127 -16.51 -16.01 3.40
N LEU A 128 -16.37 -14.70 3.13
CA LEU A 128 -17.52 -13.79 3.01
C LEU A 128 -18.39 -14.11 1.78
N ALA A 129 -17.79 -14.57 0.68
CA ALA A 129 -18.50 -15.01 -0.51
C ALA A 129 -19.26 -16.33 -0.28
N SER A 130 -18.70 -17.24 0.53
CA SER A 130 -19.36 -18.50 0.92
C SER A 130 -20.59 -18.28 1.80
N GLU A 131 -20.57 -17.27 2.68
CA GLU A 131 -21.69 -16.91 3.56
C GLU A 131 -22.86 -16.22 2.84
N ARG A 132 -22.60 -15.55 1.70
CA ARG A 132 -23.63 -14.96 0.85
C ARG A 132 -24.03 -16.00 -0.19
N SER A 133 -25.18 -16.66 -0.02
CA SER A 133 -25.67 -17.86 -0.75
C SER A 133 -25.79 -17.81 -2.30
N THR A 134 -24.93 -17.09 -3.01
CA THR A 134 -24.72 -17.14 -4.45
C THR A 134 -23.25 -17.47 -4.70
N VAL A 135 -22.86 -18.71 -4.45
CA VAL A 135 -21.51 -19.18 -4.77
C VAL A 135 -21.43 -19.35 -6.28
N ASP A 136 -20.86 -18.37 -6.97
CA ASP A 136 -20.36 -18.58 -8.32
C ASP A 136 -19.14 -19.50 -8.21
N ALA A 137 -19.30 -20.76 -8.61
CA ALA A 137 -18.26 -21.78 -8.52
C ALA A 137 -16.97 -21.35 -9.25
N ASP A 138 -17.10 -20.53 -10.30
CA ASP A 138 -15.97 -19.96 -11.04
C ASP A 138 -15.20 -18.91 -10.23
N ALA A 139 -15.88 -18.14 -9.38
CA ALA A 139 -15.23 -17.15 -8.52
C ALA A 139 -14.41 -17.84 -7.41
N VAL A 140 -14.95 -18.91 -6.81
CA VAL A 140 -14.22 -19.72 -5.83
C VAL A 140 -13.05 -20.45 -6.49
N HIS A 141 -13.23 -20.99 -7.69
CA HIS A 141 -12.15 -21.67 -8.41
C HIS A 141 -11.01 -20.70 -8.75
N LYS A 142 -11.32 -19.48 -9.24
CA LYS A 142 -10.32 -18.42 -9.48
C LYS A 142 -9.58 -17.99 -8.22
N LEU A 143 -10.29 -17.87 -7.10
CA LEU A 143 -9.68 -17.53 -5.82
C LEU A 143 -8.77 -18.65 -5.30
N LEU A 144 -9.14 -19.91 -5.50
CA LEU A 144 -8.30 -21.06 -5.16
C LEU A 144 -7.05 -21.13 -6.05
N THR A 145 -7.17 -20.84 -7.36
CA THR A 145 -6.00 -20.76 -8.25
C THR A 145 -5.08 -19.62 -7.85
N LEU A 146 -5.62 -18.45 -7.47
CA LEU A 146 -4.82 -17.32 -6.96
C LEU A 146 -4.09 -17.65 -5.65
N ILE A 147 -4.68 -18.51 -4.80
CA ILE A 147 -4.04 -18.99 -3.57
C ILE A 147 -2.93 -20.00 -3.88
N GLU A 148 -3.08 -20.84 -4.90
CA GLU A 148 -2.07 -21.80 -5.35
C GLU A 148 -0.89 -21.14 -6.10
N GLU A 149 -1.12 -19.98 -6.74
CA GLU A 149 -0.10 -19.23 -7.49
C GLU A 149 0.73 -18.22 -6.66
N LEU A 150 0.39 -18.01 -5.38
CA LEU A 150 1.10 -17.11 -4.44
C LEU A 150 2.34 -17.75 -3.81
#